data_AF-A0A1F0PSW5-F1
#
_entry.id   AF-A0A1F0PSW5-F1
#
_cell.length_a   1.000
_cell.length_b   1.000
_cell.length_c   1.000
_cell.angle_alpha   90.00
_cell.angle_beta   90.00
_cell.angle_gamma   90.00
#
_symmetry.space_group_name_H-M   'P 1'
#
loop_
_entity.id
_entity.type
_entity.pdbx_description
1 polymer ?
#
loop_
_entity_poly.entity_id
_entity_poly.type
_entity_poly.pdbx_seq_one_letter_code
_entity_poly.pdbx_strand_id
1 'polypeptide(L)'
;MSALKKLMAAALISTVLSSCSFGPSLEKDESARAIFDVENDRVILPLDAYNTDGKDEYFTKALELARKKCFAEHGQHYKMFVRTEGAGRNFGRTYGIWNVEHAQKYGFHEREESDQQQLPSPAPSSNSGQDVSTECYQRASKEMAKIGEKPIGVATFTRLETEAQNAAGDTQLKKSLDDEWKRCVKDKGLTPDSEMTVEEEKNIPQSAVASEEEIRIATIEAQCDRDIGRSQKLYDLQAQYQKPLVAKNQAALENELKEFKRRDEQFKQYVLDNQ
;
A
#
# COMPACT_ATOMS: atom_id res chain seq x y z
N MET A 1 -18.36 49.54 68.42
CA MET A 1 -17.30 48.53 68.28
C MET A 1 -17.34 47.98 66.86
N SER A 2 -16.19 48.07 66.18
CA SER A 2 -15.77 47.47 64.90
C SER A 2 -16.50 47.76 63.59
N ALA A 3 -15.70 47.99 62.55
CA ALA A 3 -15.99 48.66 61.29
C ALA A 3 -16.46 47.73 60.15
N LEU A 4 -17.14 48.36 59.18
CA LEU A 4 -17.41 47.86 57.83
C LEU A 4 -16.13 47.50 57.04
N LYS A 5 -16.17 46.45 56.20
CA LYS A 5 -16.19 46.56 54.70
C LYS A 5 -15.88 45.21 53.99
N LYS A 6 -16.79 44.87 53.06
CA LYS A 6 -16.64 44.28 51.70
C LYS A 6 -15.82 43.00 51.48
N LEU A 7 -16.36 42.08 50.67
CA LEU A 7 -15.79 41.52 49.41
C LEU A 7 -16.68 40.37 48.91
N MET A 8 -17.39 40.53 47.79
CA MET A 8 -17.08 39.86 46.50
C MET A 8 -16.76 38.37 46.63
N ALA A 9 -17.74 37.50 46.36
CA ALA A 9 -17.50 36.09 46.05
C ALA A 9 -17.75 35.87 44.55
N ALA A 10 -16.66 35.89 43.79
CA ALA A 10 -16.64 35.43 42.41
C ALA A 10 -16.75 33.90 42.41
N ALA A 11 -17.86 33.37 41.90
CA ALA A 11 -18.01 31.94 41.64
C ALA A 11 -17.18 31.58 40.40
N LEU A 12 -15.98 31.04 40.61
CA LEU A 12 -15.19 30.38 39.58
C LEU A 12 -15.87 29.06 39.20
N ILE A 13 -16.63 29.06 38.10
CA ILE A 13 -17.08 27.85 37.44
C ILE A 13 -15.89 27.31 36.66
N SER A 14 -15.18 26.34 37.23
CA SER A 14 -14.17 25.56 36.50
C SER A 14 -14.89 24.63 35.53
N THR A 15 -15.14 25.10 34.31
CA THR A 15 -15.49 24.24 33.18
C THR A 15 -14.26 23.41 32.80
N VAL A 16 -14.17 22.19 33.34
CA VAL A 16 -13.35 21.13 32.77
C VAL A 16 -13.99 20.75 31.43
N LEU A 17 -13.46 21.31 30.34
CA LEU A 17 -13.72 20.83 28.98
C LEU A 17 -13.05 19.47 28.84
N SER A 18 -13.76 18.42 29.26
CA SER A 18 -13.49 17.07 28.76
C SER A 18 -13.88 17.09 27.28
N SER A 19 -12.87 17.19 26.42
CA SER A 19 -13.02 16.98 24.99
C SER A 19 -13.35 15.50 24.74
N CYS A 20 -14.63 15.16 24.86
CA CYS A 20 -15.14 13.88 24.39
C CYS A 20 -15.01 13.84 22.87
N SER A 21 -14.07 13.04 22.37
CA SER A 21 -14.08 12.60 20.97
C SER A 21 -15.29 11.66 20.80
N PHE A 22 -16.40 12.20 20.27
CA PHE A 22 -17.65 11.47 20.08
C PHE A 22 -17.62 10.68 18.77
N GLY A 23 -17.03 9.50 18.85
CA GLY A 23 -17.25 8.37 17.95
C GLY A 23 -17.01 7.07 18.73
N PRO A 24 -17.70 5.96 18.45
CA PRO A 24 -17.34 4.69 19.07
C PRO A 24 -15.90 4.35 18.68
N SER A 25 -15.03 4.17 19.66
CA SER A 25 -13.67 3.68 19.43
C SER A 25 -13.75 2.34 18.71
N LEU A 26 -12.99 2.18 17.63
CA LEU A 26 -12.91 0.89 16.95
C LEU A 26 -12.53 -0.20 17.95
N GLU A 27 -13.28 -1.30 17.90
CA GLU A 27 -12.99 -2.47 18.71
C GLU A 27 -11.63 -3.07 18.30
N LYS A 28 -10.90 -3.60 19.29
CA LYS A 28 -9.65 -4.30 19.08
C LYS A 28 -9.75 -5.72 19.58
N ASP A 29 -9.18 -6.66 18.82
CA ASP A 29 -8.86 -7.99 19.30
C ASP A 29 -7.35 -8.09 19.52
N GLU A 30 -6.92 -7.98 20.78
CA GLU A 30 -5.50 -7.97 21.17
C GLU A 30 -4.74 -9.27 20.84
N SER A 31 -5.44 -10.35 20.47
CA SER A 31 -4.81 -11.58 20.01
C SER A 31 -4.36 -11.54 18.55
N ALA A 32 -4.87 -10.59 17.75
CA ALA A 32 -4.49 -10.47 16.35
C ALA A 32 -3.04 -9.96 16.22
N ARG A 33 -2.32 -10.52 15.24
CA ARG A 33 -0.95 -10.15 14.91
C ARG A 33 -0.79 -10.07 13.41
N ALA A 34 0.06 -9.17 12.95
CA ALA A 34 0.51 -9.16 11.56
C ALA A 34 1.62 -10.20 11.38
N ILE A 35 1.66 -10.84 10.21
CA ILE A 35 2.70 -11.81 9.89
C ILE A 35 3.70 -11.14 8.95
N PHE A 36 4.97 -11.14 9.36
CA PHE A 36 6.07 -10.64 8.57
C PHE A 36 6.71 -11.80 7.82
N ASP A 37 6.45 -11.87 6.51
CA ASP A 37 7.06 -12.82 5.60
C ASP A 37 8.34 -12.20 5.03
N VAL A 38 9.43 -12.37 5.77
CA VAL A 38 10.77 -11.82 5.46
C VAL A 38 11.26 -12.31 4.09
N GLU A 39 11.03 -13.60 3.78
CA GLU A 39 11.50 -14.24 2.56
C GLU A 39 10.90 -13.59 1.31
N ASN A 40 9.62 -13.22 1.38
CA ASN A 40 8.90 -12.58 0.29
C ASN A 40 8.80 -11.05 0.40
N ASP A 41 9.38 -10.46 1.44
CA ASP A 41 9.29 -9.03 1.77
C ASP A 41 7.84 -8.54 1.86
N ARG A 42 7.01 -9.24 2.64
CA ARG A 42 5.57 -8.92 2.79
C ARG A 42 5.14 -8.84 4.24
N VAL A 43 4.16 -7.97 4.48
CA VAL A 43 3.38 -7.99 5.72
C VAL A 43 1.98 -8.48 5.37
N ILE A 44 1.51 -9.50 6.10
CA ILE A 44 0.20 -10.10 5.93
C ILE A 44 -0.68 -9.70 7.10
N LEU A 45 -1.79 -9.04 6.77
CA LEU A 45 -2.81 -8.58 7.69
C LEU A 45 -4.12 -9.37 7.53
N PRO A 46 -5.00 -9.41 8.55
CA PRO A 46 -6.25 -10.16 8.48
C PRO A 46 -7.13 -9.83 7.26
N LEU A 47 -7.14 -8.56 6.82
CA LEU A 47 -7.97 -8.10 5.72
C LEU A 47 -7.39 -8.46 4.33
N ASP A 48 -6.11 -8.82 4.23
CA ASP A 48 -5.42 -9.12 2.95
C ASP A 48 -6.03 -10.32 2.20
N ALA A 49 -6.76 -11.18 2.90
CA ALA A 49 -7.55 -12.26 2.30
C ALA A 49 -8.56 -11.74 1.25
N TYR A 50 -8.97 -10.48 1.37
CA TYR A 50 -9.94 -9.82 0.49
C TYR A 50 -9.32 -8.76 -0.43
N ASN A 51 -8.00 -8.55 -0.37
CA ASN A 51 -7.32 -7.67 -1.33
C ASN A 51 -7.40 -8.29 -2.74
N THR A 52 -7.87 -7.53 -3.72
CA THR A 52 -8.02 -7.95 -5.11
C THR A 52 -7.03 -7.26 -6.05
N ASP A 53 -6.15 -6.40 -5.55
CA ASP A 53 -5.16 -5.76 -6.40
C ASP A 53 -4.26 -6.80 -7.07
N GLY A 54 -4.09 -6.65 -8.38
CA GLY A 54 -3.36 -7.59 -9.24
C GLY A 54 -3.98 -8.97 -9.43
N LYS A 55 -5.21 -9.20 -8.99
CA LYS A 55 -5.91 -10.48 -9.15
C LYS A 55 -6.89 -10.49 -10.32
N ASP A 56 -6.88 -9.48 -11.18
CA ASP A 56 -7.70 -9.35 -12.40
C ASP A 56 -6.96 -9.89 -13.65
N GLU A 57 -6.44 -11.12 -13.53
CA GLU A 57 -5.55 -11.73 -14.52
C GLU A 57 -6.24 -11.89 -15.87
N TYR A 58 -7.46 -12.44 -15.91
CA TYR A 58 -8.14 -12.71 -17.16
C TYR A 58 -8.55 -11.43 -17.87
N PHE A 59 -9.09 -10.46 -17.13
CA PHE A 59 -9.45 -9.15 -17.70
C PHE A 59 -8.22 -8.44 -18.28
N THR A 60 -7.13 -8.35 -17.51
CA THR A 60 -5.90 -7.68 -17.94
C THR A 60 -5.33 -8.36 -19.18
N LYS A 61 -5.20 -9.70 -19.17
CA LYS A 61 -4.67 -10.45 -20.31
C LYS A 61 -5.57 -10.33 -21.54
N ALA A 62 -6.89 -10.36 -21.39
CA ALA A 62 -7.83 -10.19 -22.50
C ALA A 62 -7.68 -8.81 -23.16
N LEU A 63 -7.58 -7.75 -22.35
CA LEU A 63 -7.35 -6.39 -22.81
C LEU A 63 -6.03 -6.28 -23.60
N GLU A 64 -4.95 -6.86 -23.08
CA GLU A 64 -3.63 -6.83 -23.71
C GLU A 64 -3.58 -7.60 -25.04
N LEU A 65 -4.26 -8.76 -25.14
CA LEU A 65 -4.39 -9.50 -26.40
C LEU A 65 -5.18 -8.72 -27.44
N ALA A 66 -6.28 -8.08 -27.05
CA ALA A 66 -7.07 -7.22 -27.93
C ALA A 66 -6.25 -6.01 -28.44
N ARG A 67 -5.44 -5.39 -27.57
CA ARG A 67 -4.52 -4.31 -27.95
C ARG A 67 -3.47 -4.83 -28.93
N LYS A 68 -2.81 -5.95 -28.64
CA LYS A 68 -1.81 -6.57 -29.52
C LYS A 68 -2.35 -6.80 -30.92
N LYS A 69 -3.59 -7.30 -31.04
CA LYS A 69 -4.27 -7.48 -32.33
C LYS A 69 -4.43 -6.17 -33.08
N CYS A 70 -4.89 -5.11 -32.42
CA CYS A 70 -5.03 -3.79 -33.03
C CYS A 70 -3.69 -3.20 -33.50
N PHE A 71 -2.63 -3.28 -32.68
CA PHE A 71 -1.30 -2.82 -33.10
C PHE A 71 -0.78 -3.59 -34.33
N ALA A 72 -1.01 -4.90 -34.40
CA ALA A 72 -0.64 -5.71 -35.56
C ALA A 72 -1.39 -5.29 -36.84
N GLU A 73 -2.67 -4.90 -36.73
CA GLU A 73 -3.45 -4.35 -37.85
C GLU A 73 -2.89 -3.00 -38.36
N HIS A 74 -2.29 -2.21 -37.46
CA HIS A 74 -1.53 -1.00 -37.79
C HIS A 74 -0.10 -1.28 -38.26
N GLY A 75 0.29 -2.55 -38.45
CA GLY A 75 1.64 -2.96 -38.84
C GLY A 75 2.70 -2.69 -37.77
N GLN A 76 2.30 -2.44 -36.53
CA GLN A 76 3.18 -2.14 -35.41
C GLN A 76 3.38 -3.37 -34.52
N HIS A 77 4.60 -3.56 -34.03
CA HIS A 77 4.89 -4.59 -33.04
C HIS A 77 4.52 -4.08 -31.63
N TYR A 78 3.68 -4.82 -30.92
CA TYR A 78 3.30 -4.52 -29.53
C TYR A 78 3.77 -5.63 -28.58
N LYS A 79 4.61 -5.26 -27.61
CA LYS A 79 4.94 -6.11 -26.47
C LYS A 79 3.84 -5.93 -25.45
N MET A 80 3.07 -6.99 -25.21
CA MET A 80 2.01 -6.98 -24.20
C MET A 80 2.59 -6.61 -22.84
N PHE A 81 1.84 -5.83 -22.09
CA PHE A 81 2.08 -5.73 -20.67
C PHE A 81 1.73 -7.07 -20.02
N VAL A 82 2.71 -7.68 -19.37
CA VAL A 82 2.48 -8.81 -18.48
C VAL A 82 2.71 -8.28 -17.09
N ARG A 83 1.67 -8.29 -16.26
CA ARG A 83 1.78 -7.90 -14.87
C ARG A 83 2.80 -8.83 -14.22
N THR A 84 3.81 -8.27 -13.57
CA THR A 84 4.84 -9.04 -12.89
C THR A 84 4.24 -9.87 -11.75
N GLU A 85 4.84 -11.02 -11.48
CA GLU A 85 4.43 -11.94 -10.41
C GLU A 85 4.59 -11.31 -9.03
N GLY A 86 3.56 -10.58 -8.57
CA GLY A 86 3.72 -9.77 -7.37
C GLY A 86 3.11 -8.39 -7.35
N ALA A 87 2.68 -7.88 -8.50
CA ALA A 87 2.08 -6.56 -8.55
C ALA A 87 0.81 -6.52 -7.67
N GLY A 88 0.73 -5.54 -6.79
CA GLY A 88 -0.33 -5.41 -5.78
C GLY A 88 -0.04 -6.12 -4.46
N ARG A 89 1.20 -6.59 -4.24
CA ARG A 89 1.66 -7.06 -2.92
C ARG A 89 1.70 -5.90 -1.92
N ASN A 90 1.26 -6.20 -0.69
CA ASN A 90 1.53 -5.36 0.45
C ASN A 90 2.97 -5.62 0.94
N PHE A 91 3.91 -4.75 0.55
CA PHE A 91 5.31 -4.80 1.01
C PHE A 91 5.48 -4.35 2.46
N GLY A 92 4.38 -3.94 3.12
CA GLY A 92 4.41 -3.49 4.50
C GLY A 92 5.22 -2.21 4.69
N ARG A 93 5.30 -1.32 3.69
CA ARG A 93 6.09 -0.08 3.77
C ARG A 93 5.36 1.09 4.44
N THR A 94 4.07 0.95 4.80
CA THR A 94 3.25 2.00 5.44
C THR A 94 3.89 2.57 6.71
N TYR A 95 4.64 1.77 7.47
CA TYR A 95 5.30 2.19 8.71
C TYR A 95 6.83 2.30 8.60
N GLY A 96 7.36 2.25 7.37
CA GLY A 96 8.79 2.30 7.06
C GLY A 96 9.34 1.00 6.45
N ILE A 97 10.61 1.01 6.07
CA ILE A 97 11.33 -0.20 5.69
C ILE A 97 11.66 -1.03 6.94
N TRP A 98 11.41 -2.34 6.87
CA TRP A 98 11.52 -3.25 8.02
C TRP A 98 12.40 -4.47 7.72
N ASN A 99 12.52 -4.85 6.44
CA ASN A 99 13.22 -6.05 6.02
C ASN A 99 14.69 -5.75 5.75
N VAL A 100 15.53 -6.06 6.75
CA VAL A 100 16.98 -5.81 6.68
C VAL A 100 17.64 -6.60 5.55
N GLU A 101 17.26 -7.85 5.35
CA GLU A 101 17.87 -8.71 4.31
C GLU A 101 17.54 -8.19 2.91
N HIS A 102 16.31 -7.71 2.72
CA HIS A 102 15.91 -7.06 1.48
C HIS A 102 16.63 -5.74 1.26
N ALA A 103 16.68 -4.87 2.28
CA ALA A 103 17.35 -3.57 2.22
C ALA A 103 18.85 -3.71 1.87
N GLN A 104 19.51 -4.73 2.42
CA GLN A 104 20.91 -5.05 2.13
C GLN A 104 21.16 -5.43 0.67
N LYS A 105 20.17 -6.00 -0.01
CA LYS A 105 20.31 -6.48 -1.38
C LYS A 105 19.81 -5.47 -2.41
N TYR A 106 18.74 -4.75 -2.09
CA TYR A 106 17.99 -3.95 -3.05
C TYR A 106 17.85 -2.48 -2.67
N GLY A 107 18.38 -2.05 -1.51
CA GLY A 107 18.16 -0.68 -1.04
C GLY A 107 16.67 -0.41 -0.82
N PHE A 108 16.16 0.68 -1.42
CA PHE A 108 14.74 1.01 -1.40
C PHE A 108 13.94 0.41 -2.56
N HIS A 109 14.61 -0.18 -3.57
CA HIS A 109 13.97 -0.77 -4.76
C HIS A 109 13.18 -2.02 -4.43
N GLU A 110 12.11 -2.27 -5.19
CA GLU A 110 11.44 -3.56 -5.16
C GLU A 110 12.30 -4.64 -5.85
N ARG A 111 12.23 -5.90 -5.37
CA ARG A 111 12.90 -7.05 -6.01
C ARG A 111 12.68 -7.08 -7.53
N GLU A 112 11.45 -6.83 -7.98
CA GLU A 112 11.10 -6.90 -9.40
C GLU A 112 11.70 -5.78 -10.24
N GLU A 113 11.79 -4.56 -9.72
CA GLU A 113 12.43 -3.45 -10.45
C GLU A 113 13.92 -3.72 -10.66
N SER A 114 14.55 -4.39 -9.70
CA SER A 114 15.94 -4.84 -9.82
C SER A 114 16.11 -6.03 -10.79
N ASP A 115 15.15 -6.96 -10.83
CA ASP A 115 15.19 -8.15 -11.69
C ASP A 115 14.73 -7.87 -13.14
N GLN A 116 13.87 -6.86 -13.36
CA GLN A 116 13.35 -6.46 -14.68
C GLN A 116 14.40 -5.81 -15.59
N GLN A 117 15.60 -5.54 -15.09
CA GLN A 117 16.71 -4.98 -15.85
C GLN A 117 17.23 -5.87 -17.00
N GLN A 118 16.71 -7.09 -17.16
CA GLN A 118 16.97 -7.91 -18.34
C GLN A 118 16.01 -7.71 -19.51
N LEU A 119 14.97 -6.88 -19.38
CA LEU A 119 14.04 -6.62 -20.47
C LEU A 119 14.17 -5.19 -20.99
N PRO A 120 14.58 -4.98 -22.27
CA PRO A 120 14.64 -3.65 -22.84
C PRO A 120 13.25 -2.99 -22.81
N SER A 121 13.22 -1.73 -22.36
CA SER A 121 12.05 -0.85 -22.51
C SER A 121 11.65 -0.80 -23.97
N PRO A 122 10.36 -0.96 -24.31
CA PRO A 122 9.92 -0.78 -25.69
C PRO A 122 10.23 0.65 -26.12
N ALA A 123 10.89 0.79 -27.28
CA ALA A 123 11.19 2.09 -27.85
C ALA A 123 9.88 2.88 -28.04
N PRO A 124 9.86 4.19 -27.75
CA PRO A 124 8.71 5.03 -28.07
C PRO A 124 8.48 4.96 -29.57
N SER A 125 7.29 4.51 -29.98
CA SER A 125 6.95 4.40 -31.40
C SER A 125 6.91 5.80 -32.01
N SER A 126 7.95 6.12 -32.77
CA SER A 126 8.03 7.31 -33.61
C SER A 126 7.05 7.16 -34.77
N ASN A 127 5.82 7.67 -34.62
CA ASN A 127 4.98 8.08 -35.75
C ASN A 127 3.86 9.02 -35.28
N SER A 128 3.86 10.22 -35.85
CA SER A 128 2.81 11.21 -35.77
C SER A 128 1.69 10.87 -36.76
N GLY A 129 0.59 10.28 -36.29
CA GLY A 129 -0.61 10.08 -37.09
C GLY A 129 -1.66 9.27 -36.34
N GLN A 130 -2.55 9.97 -35.62
CA GLN A 130 -3.48 9.42 -34.62
C GLN A 130 -2.76 8.64 -33.51
N ASP A 131 -3.14 8.85 -32.26
CA ASP A 131 -2.54 8.07 -31.17
C ASP A 131 -3.06 6.63 -31.25
N VAL A 132 -2.36 5.79 -32.04
CA VAL A 132 -2.66 4.36 -32.23
C VAL A 132 -2.77 3.65 -30.89
N SER A 133 -2.00 4.07 -29.88
CA SER A 133 -2.10 3.54 -28.52
C SER A 133 -3.48 3.83 -27.91
N THR A 134 -3.93 5.09 -27.98
CA THR A 134 -5.27 5.48 -27.53
C THR A 134 -6.37 4.79 -28.32
N GLU A 135 -6.26 4.71 -29.65
CA GLU A 135 -7.23 4.01 -30.50
C GLU A 135 -7.34 2.52 -30.12
N CYS A 136 -6.20 1.83 -30.04
CA CYS A 136 -6.15 0.41 -29.73
C CYS A 136 -6.63 0.13 -28.30
N TYR A 137 -6.33 1.01 -27.34
CA TYR A 137 -6.89 0.90 -25.99
C TYR A 137 -8.41 1.07 -25.97
N GLN A 138 -8.94 2.08 -26.68
CA GLN A 138 -10.39 2.31 -26.76
C GLN A 138 -11.12 1.16 -27.46
N ARG A 139 -10.55 0.62 -28.54
CA ARG A 139 -11.10 -0.54 -29.25
C ARG A 139 -11.10 -1.77 -28.36
N ALA A 140 -9.98 -2.08 -27.71
CA ALA A 140 -9.87 -3.19 -26.77
C ALA A 140 -10.88 -3.04 -25.61
N SER A 141 -10.99 -1.84 -25.03
CA SER A 141 -11.96 -1.57 -23.96
C SER A 141 -13.41 -1.78 -24.40
N LYS A 142 -13.77 -1.34 -25.63
CA LYS A 142 -15.10 -1.58 -26.22
C LYS A 142 -15.36 -3.06 -26.49
N GLU A 143 -14.34 -3.82 -26.85
CA GLU A 143 -14.44 -5.28 -27.04
C GLU A 143 -14.65 -5.99 -25.70
N MET A 144 -13.87 -5.63 -24.67
CA MET A 144 -14.05 -6.16 -23.31
C MET A 144 -15.44 -5.86 -22.74
N ALA A 145 -15.96 -4.65 -22.97
CA ALA A 145 -17.30 -4.26 -22.53
C ALA A 145 -18.44 -5.10 -23.15
N LYS A 146 -18.19 -5.79 -24.28
CA LYS A 146 -19.16 -6.74 -24.86
C LYS A 146 -19.16 -8.10 -24.14
N ILE A 147 -18.07 -8.44 -23.47
CA ILE A 147 -17.90 -9.71 -22.74
C ILE A 147 -18.48 -9.57 -21.34
N GLY A 148 -18.12 -8.50 -20.63
CA GLY A 148 -18.53 -8.30 -19.25
C GLY A 148 -18.11 -6.96 -18.68
N GLU A 149 -18.56 -6.69 -17.46
CA GLU A 149 -18.08 -5.55 -16.69
C GLU A 149 -16.65 -5.80 -16.21
N LYS A 150 -15.83 -4.75 -16.20
CA LYS A 150 -14.50 -4.81 -15.57
C LYS A 150 -14.64 -5.30 -14.12
N PRO A 151 -13.76 -6.21 -13.65
CA PRO A 151 -13.67 -6.54 -12.23
C PRO A 151 -13.38 -5.28 -11.41
N ILE A 152 -14.29 -4.95 -10.49
CA ILE A 152 -14.11 -3.84 -9.55
C ILE A 152 -13.67 -4.47 -8.23
N GLY A 153 -12.62 -3.91 -7.62
CA GLY A 153 -12.12 -4.41 -6.34
C GLY A 153 -13.15 -4.36 -5.22
N VAL A 154 -12.81 -4.96 -4.10
CA VAL A 154 -13.67 -5.07 -2.91
C VAL A 154 -13.74 -3.70 -2.22
N ALA A 155 -14.79 -2.92 -2.48
CA ALA A 155 -14.94 -1.58 -1.89
C ALA A 155 -14.98 -1.62 -0.35
N THR A 156 -15.55 -2.67 0.21
CA THR A 156 -15.56 -2.90 1.65
C THR A 156 -14.13 -3.13 2.18
N PHE A 157 -13.25 -3.79 1.45
CA PHE A 157 -11.83 -3.95 1.82
C PHE A 157 -11.16 -2.58 1.96
N THR A 158 -11.23 -1.72 0.93
CA THR A 158 -10.55 -0.41 0.94
C THR A 158 -11.01 0.47 2.09
N ARG A 159 -12.32 0.48 2.38
CA ARG A 159 -12.88 1.24 3.50
C ARG A 159 -12.35 0.73 4.84
N LEU A 160 -12.40 -0.58 5.08
CA LEU A 160 -11.98 -1.18 6.36
C LEU A 160 -10.46 -1.09 6.56
N GLU A 161 -9.68 -1.19 5.49
CA GLU A 161 -8.23 -0.97 5.51
C GLU A 161 -7.92 0.45 5.99
N THR A 162 -8.57 1.45 5.38
CA THR A 162 -8.42 2.87 5.74
C THR A 162 -8.83 3.12 7.19
N GLU A 163 -9.95 2.56 7.65
CA GLU A 163 -10.42 2.68 9.04
C GLU A 163 -9.39 2.12 10.03
N ALA A 164 -8.88 0.91 9.78
CA ALA A 164 -7.91 0.27 10.66
C ALA A 164 -6.54 0.98 10.65
N GLN A 165 -6.07 1.41 9.48
CA GLN A 165 -4.81 2.13 9.33
C GLN A 165 -4.86 3.49 10.04
N ASN A 166 -5.95 4.25 9.89
CA ASN A 166 -6.13 5.53 10.57
C ASN A 166 -6.13 5.35 12.11
N ALA A 167 -6.81 4.32 12.60
CA ALA A 167 -6.87 4.04 14.04
C ALA A 167 -5.54 3.55 14.63
N ALA A 168 -4.69 2.87 13.85
CA ALA A 168 -3.33 2.53 14.26
C ALA A 168 -2.37 3.72 14.15
N GLY A 169 -2.58 4.59 13.14
CA GLY A 169 -1.77 5.76 12.84
C GLY A 169 -1.94 6.92 13.83
N ASP A 170 -3.13 7.16 14.36
CA ASP A 170 -3.38 8.27 15.31
C ASP A 170 -3.18 7.85 16.77
N THR A 171 -1.98 7.37 17.11
CA THR A 171 -1.68 6.87 18.45
C THR A 171 -0.45 7.46 19.10
N GLN A 172 -0.49 7.60 20.43
CA GLN A 172 0.69 7.95 21.23
C GLN A 172 1.80 6.90 21.10
N LEU A 173 1.43 5.63 20.88
CA LEU A 173 2.36 4.55 20.61
C LEU A 173 3.21 4.86 19.38
N LYS A 174 2.57 5.23 18.27
CA LYS A 174 3.28 5.57 17.03
C LYS A 174 4.28 6.70 17.25
N LYS A 175 3.87 7.79 17.89
CA LYS A 175 4.76 8.93 18.19
C LYS A 175 5.99 8.49 19.01
N SER A 176 5.79 7.66 20.03
CA SER A 176 6.90 7.11 20.83
C SER A 176 7.87 6.27 19.99
N LEU A 177 7.33 5.41 19.11
CA LEU A 177 8.13 4.58 18.22
C LEU A 177 8.86 5.41 17.14
N ASP A 178 8.23 6.46 16.63
CA ASP A 178 8.85 7.42 15.70
C ASP A 178 10.07 8.08 16.37
N ASP A 179 9.92 8.53 17.62
CA ASP A 179 11.01 9.17 18.37
C ASP A 179 12.16 8.19 18.71
N GLU A 180 11.83 6.92 18.98
CA GLU A 180 12.84 5.86 19.15
C GLU A 180 13.61 5.57 17.86
N TRP A 181 12.90 5.47 16.74
CA TRP A 181 13.51 5.26 15.44
C TRP A 181 14.43 6.42 15.04
N LYS A 182 13.96 7.67 15.20
CA LYS A 182 14.75 8.87 14.92
C LYS A 182 16.03 8.94 15.73
N ARG A 183 15.99 8.52 17.00
CA ARG A 183 17.19 8.39 17.84
C ARG A 183 18.14 7.32 17.29
N CYS A 184 17.63 6.15 16.92
CA CYS A 184 18.46 5.07 16.39
C CYS A 184 19.19 5.45 15.09
N VAL A 185 18.48 6.03 14.11
CA VAL A 185 19.11 6.41 12.83
C VAL A 185 20.13 7.54 13.02
N LYS A 186 19.85 8.47 13.95
CA LYS A 186 20.79 9.53 14.35
C LYS A 186 22.07 8.98 14.99
N ASP A 187 21.94 8.01 15.90
CA ASP A 187 23.10 7.36 16.54
C ASP A 187 23.95 6.57 15.51
N LYS A 188 23.35 6.17 14.39
CA LYS A 188 24.03 5.54 13.24
C LYS A 188 24.51 6.54 12.18
N GLY A 189 24.44 7.84 12.46
CA GLY A 189 25.01 8.90 11.62
C GLY A 189 24.15 9.35 10.44
N LEU A 190 22.85 9.06 10.46
CA LEU A 190 21.88 9.65 9.53
C LEU A 190 21.18 10.84 10.16
N THR A 191 20.55 11.68 9.35
CA THR A 191 19.87 12.90 9.80
C THR A 191 18.36 12.72 9.64
N PRO A 192 17.58 12.53 10.72
CA PRO A 192 16.13 12.40 10.61
C PRO A 192 15.49 13.65 9.97
N ASP A 193 14.64 13.45 8.97
CA ASP A 193 13.89 14.54 8.30
C ASP A 193 12.42 14.49 8.72
N SER A 194 11.69 13.50 8.20
CA SER A 194 10.23 13.40 8.36
C SER A 194 9.83 12.14 9.13
N GLU A 195 8.57 11.73 8.99
CA GLU A 195 8.13 10.44 9.51
C GLU A 195 8.78 9.32 8.70
N MET A 196 9.70 8.58 9.33
CA MET A 196 10.35 7.41 8.73
C MET A 196 11.21 7.72 7.49
N THR A 197 11.79 8.92 7.42
CA THR A 197 12.78 9.28 6.38
C THR A 197 13.96 10.04 6.97
N VAL A 198 15.07 10.05 6.23
CA VAL A 198 16.28 10.81 6.54
C VAL A 198 16.65 11.78 5.41
N GLU A 199 17.39 12.84 5.73
CA GLU A 199 17.81 13.86 4.76
C GLU A 199 18.70 13.30 3.65
N GLU A 200 19.52 12.29 3.98
CA GLU A 200 20.47 11.69 3.05
C GLU A 200 19.79 11.02 1.85
N GLU A 201 18.54 10.56 2.00
CA GLU A 201 17.74 9.99 0.91
C GLU A 201 17.57 10.95 -0.27
N LYS A 202 17.53 12.27 -0.02
CA LYS A 202 17.37 13.30 -1.06
C LYS A 202 18.53 13.35 -2.04
N ASN A 203 19.68 12.76 -1.68
CA ASN A 203 20.89 12.71 -2.50
C ASN A 203 21.02 11.39 -3.26
N ILE A 204 20.11 10.44 -3.07
CA ILE A 204 20.16 9.14 -3.75
C ILE A 204 19.86 9.37 -5.24
N PRO A 205 20.77 8.96 -6.15
CA PRO A 205 20.54 9.11 -7.58
C PRO A 205 19.39 8.20 -8.02
N GLN A 206 18.45 8.74 -8.78
CA GLN A 206 17.42 7.91 -9.41
C GLN A 206 18.07 7.00 -10.45
N SER A 207 18.15 5.71 -10.11
CA SER A 207 18.81 4.66 -10.88
C SER A 207 17.94 3.42 -10.84
N ALA A 208 18.07 2.54 -11.83
CA ALA A 208 17.40 1.24 -11.76
C ALA A 208 18.07 0.31 -10.74
N VAL A 209 19.38 0.49 -10.49
CA VAL A 209 20.16 -0.29 -9.51
C VAL A 209 20.41 0.57 -8.28
N ALA A 210 20.18 -0.02 -7.11
CA ALA A 210 20.49 0.59 -5.84
C ALA A 210 21.99 0.93 -5.73
N SER A 211 22.28 2.18 -5.37
CA SER A 211 23.67 2.58 -5.09
C SER A 211 24.17 2.00 -3.76
N GLU A 212 25.49 1.93 -3.56
CA GLU A 212 26.06 1.51 -2.27
C GLU A 212 25.55 2.38 -1.10
N GLU A 213 25.42 3.69 -1.35
CA GLU A 213 24.93 4.63 -0.34
C GLU A 213 23.44 4.42 -0.05
N GLU A 214 22.63 4.16 -1.08
CA GLU A 214 21.23 3.79 -0.90
C GLU A 214 21.07 2.52 -0.07
N ILE A 215 21.81 1.45 -0.42
CA ILE A 215 21.81 0.19 0.33
C ILE A 215 22.20 0.44 1.79
N ARG A 216 23.23 1.28 2.02
CA ARG A 216 23.68 1.63 3.37
C ARG A 216 22.57 2.32 4.17
N ILE A 217 21.92 3.33 3.59
CA ILE A 217 20.84 4.10 4.24
C ILE A 217 19.66 3.18 4.54
N ALA A 218 19.12 2.50 3.53
CA ALA A 218 17.99 1.59 3.67
C ALA A 218 18.24 0.48 4.71
N THR A 219 19.46 -0.06 4.73
CA THR A 219 19.87 -1.08 5.72
C THR A 219 19.88 -0.51 7.15
N ILE A 220 20.38 0.71 7.34
CA ILE A 220 20.39 1.38 8.65
C ILE A 220 18.95 1.59 9.14
N GLU A 221 18.08 2.10 8.28
CA GLU A 221 16.67 2.36 8.62
C GLU A 221 15.92 1.08 8.99
N ALA A 222 16.08 0.02 8.17
CA ALA A 222 15.46 -1.28 8.41
C ALA A 222 15.98 -1.92 9.70
N GLN A 223 17.29 -1.79 9.97
CA GLN A 223 17.88 -2.29 11.21
C GLN A 223 17.31 -1.54 12.42
N CYS A 224 17.19 -0.22 12.33
CA CYS A 224 16.60 0.58 13.40
C CYS A 224 15.13 0.24 13.64
N ASP A 225 14.34 0.02 12.58
CA ASP A 225 12.96 -0.46 12.72
C ASP A 225 12.89 -1.82 13.42
N ARG A 226 13.74 -2.76 13.00
CA ARG A 226 13.83 -4.11 13.59
C ARG A 226 14.23 -4.07 15.06
N ASP A 227 15.24 -3.29 15.41
CA ASP A 227 15.80 -3.24 16.78
C ASP A 227 14.77 -2.74 17.80
N ILE A 228 13.94 -1.77 17.40
CA ILE A 228 12.87 -1.23 18.26
C ILE A 228 11.54 -1.97 18.08
N GLY A 229 11.45 -2.87 17.09
CA GLY A 229 10.26 -3.62 16.71
C GLY A 229 9.10 -2.72 16.26
N ARG A 230 9.41 -1.61 15.60
CA ARG A 230 8.43 -0.55 15.32
C ARG A 230 7.34 -1.03 14.35
N SER A 231 7.72 -1.48 13.15
CA SER A 231 6.75 -1.87 12.14
C SER A 231 5.88 -3.01 12.65
N GLN A 232 6.46 -4.01 13.31
CA GLN A 232 5.72 -5.12 13.92
C GLN A 232 4.65 -4.61 14.90
N LYS A 233 5.00 -3.73 15.84
CA LYS A 233 4.04 -3.20 16.84
C LYS A 233 2.89 -2.44 16.18
N LEU A 234 3.16 -1.66 15.14
CA LEU A 234 2.12 -0.88 14.45
C LEU A 234 1.23 -1.74 13.56
N TYR A 235 1.80 -2.69 12.82
CA TYR A 235 1.01 -3.64 12.04
C TYR A 235 0.23 -4.60 12.91
N ASP A 236 0.76 -5.01 14.08
CA ASP A 236 0.00 -5.76 15.06
C ASP A 236 -1.20 -4.95 15.54
N LEU A 237 -1.02 -3.66 15.85
CA LEU A 237 -2.14 -2.80 16.24
C LEU A 237 -3.17 -2.65 15.11
N GLN A 238 -2.73 -2.49 13.86
CA GLN A 238 -3.63 -2.48 12.71
C GLN A 238 -4.39 -3.82 12.57
N ALA A 239 -3.71 -4.96 12.74
CA ALA A 239 -4.33 -6.28 12.72
C ALA A 239 -5.37 -6.45 13.84
N GLN A 240 -5.12 -5.89 15.03
CA GLN A 240 -6.06 -5.89 16.15
C GLN A 240 -7.34 -5.14 15.81
N TYR A 241 -7.28 -4.04 15.05
CA TYR A 241 -8.47 -3.35 14.53
C TYR A 241 -9.12 -4.12 13.38
N GLN A 242 -8.34 -4.68 12.47
CA GLN A 242 -8.89 -5.39 11.30
C GLN A 242 -9.67 -6.64 11.67
N LYS A 243 -9.23 -7.42 12.67
CA LYS A 243 -9.88 -8.69 13.02
C LYS A 243 -11.38 -8.55 13.36
N PRO A 244 -11.82 -7.67 14.28
CA PRO A 244 -13.25 -7.45 14.52
C PRO A 244 -13.96 -6.78 13.35
N LEU A 245 -13.28 -5.94 12.56
CA LEU A 245 -13.85 -5.34 11.34
C LEU A 245 -14.18 -6.41 10.28
N VAL A 246 -13.27 -7.36 10.06
CA VAL A 246 -13.49 -8.52 9.17
C VAL A 246 -14.69 -9.32 9.65
N ALA A 247 -14.74 -9.68 10.94
CA ALA A 247 -15.85 -10.47 11.49
C ALA A 247 -17.22 -9.78 11.31
N LYS A 248 -17.28 -8.45 11.51
CA LYS A 248 -18.52 -7.66 11.35
C LYS A 248 -18.96 -7.50 9.90
N ASN A 249 -18.02 -7.54 8.94
CA ASN A 249 -18.27 -7.26 7.53
C ASN A 249 -18.09 -8.50 6.63
N GLN A 250 -17.97 -9.70 7.21
CA GLN A 250 -17.56 -10.90 6.50
C GLN A 250 -18.45 -11.21 5.29
N ALA A 251 -19.77 -11.13 5.45
CA ALA A 251 -20.71 -11.38 4.35
C ALA A 251 -20.53 -10.38 3.18
N ALA A 252 -20.28 -9.11 3.47
CA ALA A 252 -20.05 -8.09 2.44
C ALA A 252 -18.74 -8.36 1.70
N LEU A 253 -17.66 -8.60 2.46
CA LEU A 253 -16.34 -8.93 1.92
C LEU A 253 -16.36 -10.18 1.02
N GLU A 254 -17.03 -11.25 1.46
CA GLU A 254 -17.15 -12.49 0.71
C GLU A 254 -17.99 -12.32 -0.56
N ASN A 255 -19.10 -11.59 -0.48
CA ASN A 255 -19.96 -11.35 -1.63
C ASN A 255 -19.24 -10.50 -2.69
N GLU A 256 -18.58 -9.41 -2.29
CA GLU A 256 -17.80 -8.57 -3.20
C GLU A 256 -16.63 -9.33 -3.83
N LEU A 257 -15.90 -10.13 -3.05
CA LEU A 257 -14.81 -10.95 -3.56
C LEU A 257 -15.31 -12.00 -4.55
N LYS A 258 -16.47 -12.61 -4.29
CA LYS A 258 -17.11 -13.55 -5.21
C LYS A 258 -17.52 -12.86 -6.51
N GLU A 259 -18.09 -11.66 -6.45
CA GLU A 259 -18.45 -10.89 -7.64
C GLU A 259 -17.23 -10.44 -8.43
N PHE A 260 -16.14 -10.04 -7.77
CA PHE A 260 -14.86 -9.75 -8.42
C PHE A 260 -14.38 -10.95 -9.24
N LYS A 261 -14.30 -12.14 -8.61
CA LYS A 261 -13.86 -13.38 -9.28
C LYS A 261 -14.78 -13.75 -10.43
N ARG A 262 -16.10 -13.68 -10.23
CA ARG A 262 -17.10 -13.97 -11.26
C ARG A 262 -16.94 -13.06 -12.48
N ARG A 263 -16.67 -11.76 -12.27
CA ARG A 263 -16.43 -10.80 -13.36
C ARG A 263 -15.14 -11.11 -14.11
N ASP A 264 -14.05 -11.43 -13.40
CA ASP A 264 -12.77 -11.75 -14.05
C ASP A 264 -12.87 -13.03 -14.89
N GLU A 265 -13.52 -14.07 -14.37
CA GLU A 265 -13.71 -15.35 -15.06
C GLU A 265 -14.48 -15.22 -16.39
N GLN A 266 -15.30 -14.18 -16.59
CA GLN A 266 -15.99 -13.93 -17.87
C GLN A 266 -15.02 -13.74 -19.04
N PHE A 267 -13.81 -13.25 -18.77
CA PHE A 267 -12.79 -12.98 -19.79
C PHE A 267 -11.91 -14.19 -20.11
N LYS A 268 -12.02 -15.28 -19.33
CA LYS A 268 -11.19 -16.47 -19.46
C LYS A 268 -11.27 -17.09 -20.86
N GLN A 269 -12.48 -17.23 -21.41
CA GLN A 269 -12.64 -17.85 -22.73
C GLN A 269 -11.99 -17.00 -23.83
N TYR A 270 -12.15 -15.68 -23.78
CA TYR A 270 -11.48 -14.77 -24.72
C TYR A 270 -9.96 -14.93 -24.69
N VAL A 271 -9.39 -15.04 -23.48
CA VAL A 271 -7.95 -15.28 -23.30
C VAL A 271 -7.52 -16.61 -23.90
N LEU A 272 -8.32 -17.68 -23.81
CA LEU A 272 -8.00 -18.98 -24.41
C LEU A 272 -8.07 -18.94 -25.94
N ASP A 273 -9.03 -18.22 -26.50
CA ASP A 273 -9.27 -18.16 -27.94
C ASP A 273 -8.29 -17.26 -28.71
N ASN A 274 -7.58 -16.36 -28.00
CA ASN A 274 -6.73 -15.33 -28.61
C ASN A 274 -5.25 -15.39 -28.19
N GLN A 275 -4.82 -16.48 -27.54
CA GLN A 275 -3.43 -16.68 -27.09
C GLN A 275 -2.44 -16.99 -28.23
#